data_AF-A0A833EPY1-F1
#
_entry.id   AF-A0A833EPY1-F1
#
_cell.length_a   1.000
_cell.length_b   1.000
_cell.length_c   1.000
_cell.angle_alpha   90.00
_cell.angle_beta   90.00
_cell.angle_gamma   90.00
#
_symmetry.space_group_name_H-M   'P 1'
#
loop_
_entity.id
_entity.type
_entity.pdbx_description
1 polymer ?
#
loop_
_entity_poly.entity_id
_entity_poly.type
_entity_poly.pdbx_seq_one_letter_code
_entity_poly.pdbx_strand_id
1 'polypeptide(L)'
;MKFTIRALFSAFIVARLFFNSPAFGEEQIESSLEKLMVNYEGKVIEVYQEMQALERSPQTHQERLAFDQLLSNYTLRVLEIYKTLTRIKAFTLENYKTIAARALFLKALTNLDVAEGDREKLKSACEDYQQALALTRGAKIPVLSQTLPYEIWIGDRLYTKLAELLDDQDKDRVLLRCMNSSGNE
;
A
#
# COMPACT_ATOMS: atom_id res chain seq x y z
N MET A 1 -14.71 32.81 2.18
CA MET A 1 -13.63 31.80 2.16
C MET A 1 -12.75 31.99 3.38
N LYS A 2 -12.81 31.08 4.36
CA LYS A 2 -11.92 31.05 5.53
C LYS A 2 -11.62 29.59 5.86
N PHE A 3 -10.40 29.13 5.56
CA PHE A 3 -9.72 27.99 6.21
C PHE A 3 -8.20 28.19 6.01
N THR A 4 -7.56 29.08 6.78
CA THR A 4 -6.72 28.81 7.97
C THR A 4 -5.62 27.76 7.80
N ILE A 5 -4.46 28.18 7.25
CA ILE A 5 -3.05 28.23 7.76
C ILE A 5 -2.54 27.18 8.79
N ARG A 6 -3.33 26.22 9.29
CA ARG A 6 -2.90 25.27 10.34
C ARG A 6 -2.16 24.03 9.82
N ALA A 7 -2.18 23.73 8.53
CA ALA A 7 -1.51 22.54 7.98
C ALA A 7 -0.01 22.75 7.66
N LEU A 8 0.47 24.00 7.56
CA LEU A 8 1.87 24.29 7.24
C LEU A 8 2.80 24.36 8.45
N PHE A 9 2.25 24.45 9.68
CA PHE A 9 3.05 24.56 10.89
C PHE A 9 3.46 23.22 11.52
N SER A 10 2.76 22.11 11.24
CA SER A 10 3.13 20.81 11.81
C SER A 10 4.34 20.17 11.13
N ALA A 11 4.55 20.41 9.82
CA ALA A 11 5.73 19.93 9.10
C ALA A 11 7.01 20.68 9.49
N PHE A 12 6.91 21.95 9.90
CA PHE A 12 8.07 22.79 10.20
C PHE A 12 8.61 22.62 11.64
N ILE A 13 7.73 22.28 12.59
CA ILE A 13 8.13 22.11 14.00
C ILE A 13 8.86 20.78 14.23
N VAL A 14 8.48 19.71 13.51
CA VAL A 14 9.25 18.46 13.54
C VAL A 14 10.60 18.68 12.86
N ALA A 15 10.65 19.40 11.74
CA ALA A 15 11.92 19.71 11.08
C ALA A 15 12.88 20.50 12.01
N ARG A 16 12.43 21.57 12.68
CA ARG A 16 13.32 22.42 13.48
C ARG A 16 13.86 21.81 14.78
N LEU A 17 13.24 20.77 15.33
CA LEU A 17 13.73 20.13 16.56
C LEU A 17 14.91 19.16 16.34
N PHE A 18 15.26 18.83 15.09
CA PHE A 18 16.36 17.90 14.77
C PHE A 18 17.62 18.55 14.18
N PHE A 19 17.61 19.84 13.81
CA PHE A 19 18.72 20.45 13.04
C PHE A 19 19.89 21.05 13.86
N ASN A 20 19.94 20.89 15.19
CA ASN A 20 21.03 21.42 16.02
C ASN A 20 21.98 20.35 16.57
N SER A 21 22.40 19.39 15.74
CA SER A 21 23.55 18.52 16.06
C SER A 21 24.26 18.08 14.80
N PRO A 22 25.56 18.42 14.61
CA PRO A 22 26.29 18.24 13.34
C PRO A 22 26.78 16.79 13.08
N ALA A 23 26.03 15.79 13.57
CA ALA A 23 26.24 14.36 13.31
C ALA A 23 24.94 13.54 13.52
N PHE A 24 23.77 14.17 13.38
CA PHE A 24 22.49 13.45 13.27
C PHE A 24 22.43 12.81 11.87
N GLY A 25 23.02 11.63 11.75
CA GLY A 25 23.37 10.98 10.49
C GLY A 25 22.14 10.59 9.67
N GLU A 26 22.26 10.70 8.34
CA GLU A 26 21.27 10.27 7.36
C GLU A 26 20.77 8.83 7.64
N GLU A 27 21.61 7.97 8.20
CA GLU A 27 21.30 6.61 8.65
C GLU A 27 20.20 6.55 9.73
N GLN A 28 20.18 7.48 10.68
CA GLN A 28 19.14 7.55 11.72
C GLN A 28 17.79 7.98 11.14
N ILE A 29 17.81 8.87 10.15
CA ILE A 29 16.61 9.30 9.41
C ILE A 29 16.07 8.14 8.58
N GLU A 30 16.94 7.46 7.84
CA GLU A 30 16.59 6.27 7.04
C GLU A 30 15.95 5.19 7.93
N SER A 31 16.58 4.81 9.04
CA SER A 31 16.05 3.81 9.98
C SER A 31 14.68 4.21 10.57
N SER A 32 14.49 5.49 10.88
CA SER A 32 13.22 5.99 11.41
C SER A 32 12.11 5.94 10.37
N LEU A 33 12.42 6.32 9.12
CA LEU A 33 11.50 6.25 8.00
C LEU A 33 11.14 4.80 7.65
N GLU A 34 12.11 3.89 7.65
CA GLU A 34 11.89 2.46 7.43
C GLU A 34 10.92 1.88 8.46
N LYS A 35 11.15 2.14 9.75
CA LYS A 35 10.25 1.68 10.83
C LYS A 35 8.82 2.20 10.64
N LEU A 36 8.66 3.46 10.23
CA LEU A 36 7.36 4.03 9.91
C LEU A 36 6.73 3.35 8.69
N MET A 37 7.51 3.07 7.65
CA MET A 37 7.03 2.41 6.44
C MET A 37 6.51 1.01 6.74
N VAL A 38 7.26 0.21 7.50
CA VAL A 38 6.86 -1.13 7.96
C VAL A 38 5.62 -1.06 8.85
N ASN A 39 5.54 -0.06 9.74
CA ASN A 39 4.35 0.11 10.58
C ASN A 39 3.10 0.39 9.75
N TYR A 40 3.17 1.28 8.76
CA TYR A 40 2.04 1.56 7.87
C TYR A 40 1.71 0.36 6.96
N GLU A 41 2.69 -0.42 6.51
CA GLU A 41 2.44 -1.68 5.82
C GLU A 41 1.63 -2.65 6.70
N GLY A 42 2.00 -2.82 7.97
CA GLY A 42 1.22 -3.59 8.92
C GLY A 42 -0.22 -3.10 9.03
N LYS A 43 -0.44 -1.79 9.05
CA LYS A 43 -1.79 -1.19 9.06
C LYS A 43 -2.58 -1.42 7.77
N VAL A 44 -1.93 -1.44 6.61
CA VAL A 44 -2.57 -1.83 5.35
C VAL A 44 -3.06 -3.28 5.42
N ILE A 45 -2.25 -4.18 5.95
CA ILE A 45 -2.60 -5.60 6.09
C ILE A 45 -3.74 -5.80 7.09
N GLU A 46 -3.66 -5.19 8.27
CA GLU A 46 -4.73 -5.23 9.27
C GLU A 46 -6.07 -4.78 8.66
N VAL A 47 -6.09 -3.62 8.00
CA VAL A 47 -7.31 -3.11 7.37
C VAL A 47 -7.81 -4.03 6.26
N TYR A 48 -6.92 -4.57 5.44
CA TYR A 48 -7.30 -5.53 4.40
C TYR A 48 -7.99 -6.76 5.00
N GLN A 49 -7.45 -7.35 6.06
CA GLN A 49 -8.04 -8.51 6.73
C GLN A 49 -9.41 -8.20 7.33
N GLU A 50 -9.55 -7.05 7.99
CA GLU A 50 -10.85 -6.60 8.53
C GLU A 50 -11.88 -6.44 7.41
N MET A 51 -11.49 -5.85 6.27
CA MET A 51 -12.38 -5.73 5.11
C MET A 51 -12.83 -7.09 4.57
N GLN A 52 -11.94 -8.07 4.47
CA GLN A 52 -12.29 -9.42 4.02
C GLN A 52 -13.22 -10.14 5.04
N ALA A 53 -13.08 -9.85 6.33
CA ALA A 53 -13.99 -10.36 7.35
C ALA A 53 -15.39 -9.73 7.24
N LEU A 54 -15.48 -8.44 6.93
CA LEU A 54 -16.75 -7.74 6.73
C LEU A 54 -17.56 -8.31 5.56
N GLU A 55 -16.94 -8.73 4.46
CA GLU A 55 -17.68 -9.30 3.32
C GLU A 55 -18.45 -10.58 3.65
N ARG A 56 -18.09 -11.24 4.76
CA ARG A 56 -18.74 -12.46 5.25
C ARG A 56 -19.83 -12.19 6.29
N SER A 57 -20.00 -10.93 6.70
CA SER A 57 -20.94 -10.49 7.72
C SER A 57 -21.94 -9.51 7.10
N PRO A 58 -23.22 -9.49 7.51
CA PRO A 58 -24.21 -8.52 7.02
C PRO A 58 -23.98 -7.12 7.61
N GLN A 59 -22.76 -6.60 7.51
CA GLN A 59 -22.33 -5.32 8.06
C GLN A 59 -22.53 -4.15 7.09
N THR A 60 -22.64 -2.95 7.67
CA THR A 60 -23.21 -1.77 7.02
C THR A 60 -22.25 -1.16 6.00
N HIS A 61 -22.79 -0.69 4.87
CA HIS A 61 -22.06 0.03 3.81
C HIS A 61 -21.13 1.14 4.34
N GLN A 62 -21.46 1.77 5.47
CA GLN A 62 -20.63 2.81 6.10
C GLN A 62 -19.31 2.29 6.66
N GLU A 63 -19.28 1.11 7.28
CA GLU A 63 -18.05 0.52 7.81
C GLU A 63 -17.08 0.21 6.66
N ARG A 64 -17.59 -0.34 5.56
CA ARG A 64 -16.79 -0.63 4.37
C ARG A 64 -16.16 0.63 3.77
N LEU A 65 -16.92 1.73 3.69
CA LEU A 65 -16.38 3.02 3.23
C LEU A 65 -15.28 3.55 4.15
N ALA A 66 -15.43 3.41 5.47
CA ALA A 66 -14.41 3.85 6.42
C ALA A 66 -13.13 3.05 6.27
N PHE A 67 -13.21 1.72 6.12
CA PHE A 67 -12.04 0.88 5.89
C PHE A 67 -11.38 1.15 4.54
N ASP A 68 -12.15 1.38 3.48
CA ASP A 68 -11.62 1.76 2.16
C ASP A 68 -10.80 3.07 2.23
N GLN A 69 -11.30 4.06 2.98
CA GLN A 69 -10.57 5.31 3.25
C GLN A 69 -9.30 5.07 4.07
N LEU A 70 -9.36 4.23 5.11
CA LEU A 70 -8.18 3.89 5.91
C LEU A 70 -7.12 3.18 5.07
N LEU A 71 -7.51 2.20 4.27
CA LEU A 71 -6.63 1.46 3.37
C LEU A 71 -5.91 2.40 2.40
N SER A 72 -6.69 3.30 1.77
CA SER A 72 -6.16 4.31 0.86
C SER A 72 -5.19 5.27 1.56
N ASN A 73 -5.51 5.73 2.77
CA ASN A 73 -4.67 6.62 3.55
C ASN A 73 -3.36 5.96 3.97
N TYR A 74 -3.40 4.73 4.51
CA TYR A 74 -2.18 4.03 4.93
C TYR A 74 -1.30 3.65 3.73
N THR A 75 -1.89 3.23 2.61
CA THR A 75 -1.16 3.00 1.37
C THR A 75 -0.47 4.28 0.89
N LEU A 76 -1.16 5.42 0.92
CA LEU A 76 -0.57 6.71 0.58
C LEU A 76 0.63 7.05 1.48
N ARG A 77 0.54 6.80 2.79
CA ARG A 77 1.67 7.01 3.72
C ARG A 77 2.87 6.14 3.38
N VAL A 78 2.66 4.86 3.06
CA VAL A 78 3.75 3.98 2.59
C VAL A 78 4.43 4.57 1.35
N LEU A 79 3.65 5.04 0.37
CA LEU A 79 4.19 5.61 -0.88
C LEU A 79 4.91 6.95 -0.66
N GLU A 80 4.44 7.80 0.24
CA GLU A 80 5.10 9.06 0.60
C GLU A 80 6.46 8.81 1.26
N ILE A 81 6.54 7.82 2.15
CA ILE A 81 7.78 7.43 2.81
C ILE A 81 8.75 6.83 1.78
N TYR A 82 8.28 5.93 0.91
CA TYR A 82 9.07 5.37 -0.19
C TYR A 82 9.67 6.46 -1.09
N LYS A 83 8.86 7.44 -1.51
CA LYS A 83 9.33 8.58 -2.32
C LYS A 83 10.40 9.38 -1.60
N THR A 84 10.26 9.55 -0.28
CA THR A 84 11.25 10.25 0.55
C THR A 84 12.56 9.47 0.64
N LEU A 85 12.50 8.17 0.96
CA LEU A 85 13.65 7.26 1.00
C LEU A 85 14.40 7.21 -0.35
N THR A 86 13.66 7.22 -1.47
CA THR A 86 14.24 7.27 -2.82
C THR A 86 15.02 8.58 -3.05
N ARG A 87 14.50 9.72 -2.59
CA ARG A 87 15.13 11.04 -2.79
C ARG A 87 16.40 11.21 -1.96
N ILE A 88 16.43 10.66 -0.76
CA ILE A 88 17.63 10.66 0.08
C ILE A 88 18.64 9.56 -0.30
N LYS A 89 18.36 8.79 -1.36
CA LYS A 89 19.22 7.72 -1.89
C LYS A 89 19.57 6.65 -0.82
N ALA A 90 18.57 6.25 -0.05
CA ALA A 90 18.69 5.24 0.99
C ALA A 90 19.29 3.92 0.46
N PHE A 91 20.04 3.21 1.31
CA PHE A 91 20.90 2.09 0.90
C PHE A 91 20.10 0.82 0.54
N THR A 92 18.88 0.66 1.05
CA THR A 92 18.07 -0.57 0.88
C THR A 92 16.81 -0.38 0.01
N LEU A 93 16.95 0.37 -1.11
CA LEU A 93 15.83 0.73 -1.99
C LEU A 93 14.97 -0.46 -2.47
N GLU A 94 15.56 -1.64 -2.69
CA GLU A 94 14.82 -2.84 -3.10
C GLU A 94 13.82 -3.33 -2.04
N ASN A 95 14.16 -3.23 -0.76
CA ASN A 95 13.23 -3.58 0.33
C ASN A 95 12.06 -2.59 0.37
N TYR A 96 12.35 -1.30 0.20
CA TYR A 96 11.31 -0.26 0.21
C TYR A 96 10.37 -0.37 -1.00
N LYS A 97 10.90 -0.69 -2.20
CA LYS A 97 10.07 -1.01 -3.37
C LYS A 97 9.12 -2.16 -3.09
N THR A 98 9.61 -3.20 -2.43
CA THR A 98 8.82 -4.38 -2.08
C THR A 98 7.68 -4.01 -1.14
N ILE A 99 7.95 -3.27 -0.07
CA ILE A 99 6.93 -2.82 0.88
C ILE A 99 5.87 -1.95 0.18
N ALA A 100 6.30 -0.98 -0.63
CA ALA A 100 5.41 -0.11 -1.39
C ALA A 100 4.53 -0.90 -2.38
N ALA A 101 5.10 -1.88 -3.07
CA ALA A 101 4.38 -2.72 -4.00
C ALA A 101 3.35 -3.61 -3.31
N ARG A 102 3.69 -4.23 -2.17
CA ARG A 102 2.73 -5.06 -1.41
C ARG A 102 1.54 -4.23 -0.96
N ALA A 103 1.76 -3.02 -0.46
CA ALA A 103 0.68 -2.13 -0.06
C ALA A 103 -0.27 -1.80 -1.23
N LEU A 104 0.29 -1.51 -2.41
CA LEU A 104 -0.49 -1.28 -3.63
C LEU A 104 -1.25 -2.53 -4.09
N PHE A 105 -0.63 -3.72 -4.05
CA PHE A 105 -1.32 -4.97 -4.38
C PHE A 105 -2.52 -5.20 -3.47
N LEU A 106 -2.39 -5.02 -2.16
CA LEU A 106 -3.50 -5.19 -1.22
C LEU A 106 -4.62 -4.18 -1.47
N LYS A 107 -4.29 -2.91 -1.74
CA LYS A 107 -5.28 -1.90 -2.12
C LYS A 107 -6.02 -2.25 -3.42
N ALA A 108 -5.28 -2.69 -4.45
CA ALA A 108 -5.86 -3.14 -5.70
C ALA A 108 -6.81 -4.32 -5.49
N LEU A 109 -6.39 -5.32 -4.70
CA LEU A 109 -7.19 -6.48 -4.36
C LEU A 109 -8.52 -6.10 -3.70
N THR A 110 -8.52 -5.16 -2.76
CA THR A 110 -9.74 -4.65 -2.13
C THR A 110 -10.67 -3.98 -3.13
N ASN A 111 -10.15 -3.12 -4.00
CA ASN A 111 -10.99 -2.41 -4.96
C ASN A 111 -11.64 -3.35 -5.97
N LEU A 112 -11.00 -4.47 -6.32
CA LEU A 112 -11.57 -5.49 -7.20
C LEU A 112 -12.77 -6.21 -6.59
N ASP A 113 -12.76 -6.48 -5.28
CA ASP A 113 -13.89 -7.13 -4.58
C ASP A 113 -15.17 -6.30 -4.66
N VAL A 114 -15.04 -5.00 -4.93
CA VAL A 114 -16.14 -4.05 -5.03
C VAL A 114 -16.40 -3.56 -6.44
N ALA A 115 -15.56 -3.96 -7.40
CA ALA A 115 -15.57 -3.41 -8.75
C ALA A 115 -16.73 -3.91 -9.62
N GLU A 116 -17.52 -4.89 -9.15
CA GLU A 116 -18.66 -5.41 -9.90
C GLU A 116 -19.72 -4.30 -10.10
N GLY A 117 -19.66 -3.67 -11.27
CA GLY A 117 -20.52 -2.54 -11.64
C GLY A 117 -19.91 -1.14 -11.41
N ASP A 118 -18.76 -1.03 -10.73
CA ASP A 118 -18.07 0.25 -10.47
C ASP A 118 -16.81 0.39 -11.32
N ARG A 119 -16.93 1.13 -12.43
CA ARG A 119 -15.82 1.37 -13.37
C ARG A 119 -14.70 2.19 -12.76
N GLU A 120 -14.98 3.09 -11.82
CA GLU A 120 -13.96 3.95 -11.21
C GLU A 120 -13.08 3.12 -10.27
N LYS A 121 -13.70 2.25 -9.47
CA LYS A 121 -12.96 1.30 -8.62
C LYS A 121 -12.16 0.31 -9.42
N LEU A 122 -12.73 -0.23 -10.51
CA LEU A 122 -11.97 -1.09 -11.42
C LEU A 122 -10.73 -0.36 -11.96
N LYS A 123 -10.90 0.87 -12.45
CA LYS A 123 -9.80 1.68 -12.97
C LYS A 123 -8.73 1.94 -11.89
N SER A 124 -9.14 2.35 -10.69
CA SER A 124 -8.19 2.56 -9.58
C SER A 124 -7.45 1.28 -9.22
N ALA A 125 -8.12 0.13 -9.18
CA ALA A 125 -7.48 -1.15 -8.91
C ALA A 125 -6.43 -1.50 -9.97
N CYS A 126 -6.77 -1.30 -11.25
CA CYS A 126 -5.86 -1.51 -12.36
C CYS A 126 -4.61 -0.59 -12.24
N GLU A 127 -4.80 0.70 -11.94
CA GLU A 127 -3.71 1.68 -11.79
C GLU A 127 -2.78 1.32 -10.62
N ASP A 128 -3.35 1.00 -9.45
CA ASP A 128 -2.58 0.59 -8.28
C ASP A 128 -1.78 -0.70 -8.56
N TYR A 129 -2.39 -1.68 -9.23
CA TYR A 129 -1.73 -2.94 -9.62
C TYR A 129 -0.59 -2.72 -10.62
N GLN A 130 -0.82 -1.90 -11.65
CA GLN A 130 0.23 -1.55 -12.63
C GLN A 130 1.39 -0.82 -11.97
N GLN A 131 1.10 0.09 -11.05
CA GLN A 131 2.14 0.77 -10.28
C GLN A 131 2.93 -0.22 -9.41
N ALA A 132 2.28 -1.19 -8.77
CA ALA A 132 2.94 -2.24 -7.99
C ALA A 132 3.88 -3.09 -8.86
N LEU A 133 3.43 -3.49 -10.06
CA LEU A 133 4.27 -4.21 -11.02
C LEU A 133 5.45 -3.35 -11.51
N ALA A 134 5.24 -2.06 -11.75
CA ALA A 134 6.31 -1.16 -12.17
C ALA A 134 7.38 -1.00 -11.08
N LEU A 135 6.99 -0.91 -9.81
CA LEU A 135 7.92 -0.83 -8.67
C LEU A 135 8.79 -2.08 -8.52
N THR A 136 8.26 -3.23 -8.91
CA THR A 136 8.90 -4.55 -8.70
C THR A 136 9.59 -5.08 -9.95
N ARG A 137 9.57 -4.32 -11.05
CA ARG A 137 10.25 -4.68 -12.29
C ARG A 137 11.76 -4.79 -12.06
N GLY A 138 12.32 -5.95 -12.42
CA GLY A 138 13.75 -6.23 -12.26
C GLY A 138 14.16 -6.64 -10.84
N ALA A 139 13.20 -6.83 -9.92
CA ALA A 139 13.48 -7.40 -8.61
C ALA A 139 14.03 -8.83 -8.76
N LYS A 140 15.02 -9.19 -7.93
CA LYS A 140 15.63 -10.53 -7.93
C LYS A 140 14.63 -11.63 -7.61
N ILE A 141 13.68 -11.34 -6.73
CA ILE A 141 12.61 -12.25 -6.33
C ILE A 141 11.30 -11.52 -6.58
N PRO A 142 10.38 -12.07 -7.41
CA PRO A 142 9.09 -11.46 -7.66
C PRO A 142 8.31 -11.26 -6.36
N VAL A 143 7.83 -10.04 -6.11
CA VAL A 143 7.12 -9.69 -4.87
C VAL A 143 5.89 -10.56 -4.63
N LEU A 144 5.21 -10.98 -5.71
CA LEU A 144 4.07 -11.89 -5.63
C LEU A 144 4.43 -13.25 -5.02
N SER A 145 5.66 -13.72 -5.23
CA SER A 145 6.15 -15.02 -4.77
C SER A 145 6.90 -14.97 -3.44
N GLN A 146 7.17 -13.77 -2.91
CA GLN A 146 7.83 -13.58 -1.63
C GLN A 146 6.89 -13.95 -0.48
N THR A 147 7.46 -14.52 0.58
CA THR A 147 6.74 -14.71 1.84
C THR A 147 6.34 -13.35 2.41
N LEU A 148 5.08 -13.23 2.81
CA LEU A 148 4.52 -12.06 3.45
C LEU A 148 5.18 -11.85 4.82
N PRO A 149 5.43 -10.59 5.22
CA PRO A 149 5.96 -10.29 6.54
C PRO A 149 4.95 -10.56 7.67
N TYR A 150 3.67 -10.73 7.34
CA TYR A 150 2.59 -11.00 8.28
C TYR A 150 1.68 -12.09 7.70
N GLU A 151 1.11 -12.91 8.59
CA GLU A 151 0.10 -13.89 8.24
C GLU A 151 -1.21 -13.20 7.84
N ILE A 152 -1.71 -13.50 6.65
CA ILE A 152 -3.02 -13.00 6.21
C ILE A 152 -4.02 -14.13 6.33
N TRP A 153 -4.92 -13.98 7.31
CA TRP A 153 -6.05 -14.87 7.55
C TRP A 153 -7.31 -14.31 6.90
N ILE A 154 -7.97 -15.12 6.05
CA ILE A 154 -9.27 -14.79 5.45
C ILE A 154 -10.26 -15.92 5.82
N GLY A 155 -10.86 -15.79 7.01
CA GLY A 155 -11.48 -16.87 7.79
C GLY A 155 -10.52 -18.02 8.01
N ASP A 156 -10.90 -19.23 7.59
CA ASP A 156 -10.14 -20.43 7.96
C ASP A 156 -8.91 -20.69 7.07
N ARG A 157 -8.66 -19.83 6.08
CA ARG A 157 -7.53 -19.93 5.16
C ARG A 157 -6.43 -18.95 5.54
N LEU A 158 -5.21 -19.48 5.65
CA LEU A 158 -3.98 -18.72 5.82
C LEU A 158 -3.30 -18.54 4.46
N TYR A 159 -2.95 -17.30 4.15
CA TYR A 159 -2.16 -16.93 2.99
C TYR A 159 -0.80 -16.42 3.45
N THR A 160 0.24 -16.97 2.85
CA THR A 160 1.64 -16.64 3.17
C THR A 160 2.33 -15.89 2.03
N LYS A 161 1.68 -15.78 0.87
CA LYS A 161 2.18 -15.07 -0.31
C LYS A 161 1.07 -14.29 -1.00
N LEU A 162 1.42 -13.18 -1.65
CA LEU A 162 0.45 -12.40 -2.43
C LEU A 162 -0.10 -13.18 -3.63
N ALA A 163 0.71 -14.05 -4.26
CA ALA A 163 0.25 -14.88 -5.37
C ALA A 163 -0.90 -15.82 -4.97
N GLU A 164 -0.88 -16.33 -3.73
CA GLU A 164 -1.94 -17.21 -3.21
C GLU A 164 -3.28 -16.46 -3.08
N LEU A 165 -3.23 -15.19 -2.67
CA LEU A 165 -4.41 -14.32 -2.57
C LEU A 165 -5.01 -13.99 -3.94
N LEU A 166 -4.14 -13.76 -4.94
CA LEU A 166 -4.55 -13.40 -6.30
C LEU A 166 -5.20 -14.58 -7.05
N ASP A 167 -4.68 -15.79 -6.85
CA ASP A 167 -5.15 -17.01 -7.52
C ASP A 167 -6.48 -17.50 -6.95
N ASP A 168 -6.64 -17.50 -5.62
CA ASP A 168 -7.82 -18.04 -4.95
C ASP A 168 -9.13 -17.28 -5.26
N GLN A 169 -9.02 -16.04 -5.75
CA GLN A 169 -10.17 -15.16 -5.98
C GLN A 169 -10.38 -14.82 -7.48
N ASP A 170 -9.72 -15.52 -8.40
CA ASP A 170 -9.74 -15.25 -9.86
C ASP A 170 -9.35 -13.79 -10.24
N LYS A 171 -8.80 -13.03 -9.29
CA LYS A 171 -8.48 -11.59 -9.40
C LYS A 171 -7.31 -11.33 -10.33
N ASP A 172 -6.35 -12.25 -10.35
CA ASP A 172 -5.20 -12.14 -11.24
C ASP A 172 -5.63 -12.01 -12.69
N ARG A 173 -6.65 -12.78 -13.12
CA ARG A 173 -7.18 -12.70 -14.49
C ARG A 173 -7.85 -11.37 -14.77
N VAL A 174 -8.58 -10.80 -13.82
CA VAL A 174 -9.23 -9.49 -13.97
C VAL A 174 -8.18 -8.39 -14.10
N LEU A 175 -7.13 -8.44 -13.28
CA LEU A 175 -6.01 -7.50 -13.33
C LEU A 175 -5.15 -7.65 -14.58
N LEU A 176 -4.90 -8.88 -15.04
CA LEU A 176 -4.20 -9.14 -16.31
C LEU A 176 -4.99 -8.59 -17.51
N ARG A 177 -6.33 -8.66 -17.48
CA ARG A 177 -7.16 -8.00 -18.50
C ARG A 177 -7.01 -6.48 -18.46
N CYS A 178 -6.91 -5.86 -17.29
CA CYS A 178 -6.64 -4.42 -17.17
C CYS A 178 -5.39 -4.01 -17.99
N MET A 179 -4.33 -4.83 -17.95
CA MET A 179 -3.08 -4.54 -18.66
C MET A 179 -3.23 -4.63 -20.19
N ASN A 180 -4.07 -5.54 -20.66
CA ASN A 180 -4.28 -5.76 -22.10
C ASN A 180 -5.24 -4.73 -22.72
N SER A 181 -6.16 -4.16 -21.93
CA SER A 181 -7.06 -3.10 -22.40
C SER A 181 -6.38 -1.73 -22.53
N SER A 182 -5.33 -1.46 -21.74
CA SER A 182 -4.58 -0.19 -21.79
C SER A 182 -3.58 -0.07 -22.96
N GLY A 183 -3.53 -1.07 -23.86
CA GLY A 183 -2.63 -1.09 -25.03
C GLY A 183 -3.31 -0.75 -26.37
N ASN A 184 -4.59 -0.37 -26.36
CA ASN A 184 -5.40 -0.13 -27.56
C ASN A 184 -5.98 1.30 -27.66
N GLU A 185 -5.41 2.27 -26.95
CA GLU A 185 -5.71 3.71 -27.13
C GLU A 185 -4.52 4.46 -27.71
#